data_AF-A0A961D8A4-F1
#
_entry.id   AF-A0A961D8A4-F1
#
_cell.length_a   1.000
_cell.length_b   1.000
_cell.length_c   1.000
_cell.angle_alpha   90.00
_cell.angle_beta   90.00
_cell.angle_gamma   90.00
#
_symmetry.space_group_name_H-M   'P 1'
#
loop_
_entity.id
_entity.type
_entity.pdbx_description
1 polymer ?
#
loop_
_entity_poly.entity_id
_entity_poly.type
_entity_poly.pdbx_seq_one_letter_code
_entity_poly.pdbx_strand_id
1 'polypeptide(L)'
;MNFFVSPLLRVLLAATLILATVSPTRGATLVFGDSSYNLDSVEGSSGASGGGLIGSFNVTEQLQIVSADLAVQGLVAGSVITGVRTRINSGNGMVGDRSISDFEITLAQAANAIGSMSTTFADNMLDPVLVHDGAFSFFDAQMPEGSTPNAFGQLVSFDTPYTYQGGDLVFMFSRPSVTGGSGISTDHHFLGDGTIVRRLYGGTFHAATGSLDTGFAVLQLEFSSVPEPSRALLLMVGLLGTGLLRKRVRPLVESREDFT
;
A
#
# COMPACT_ATOMS: atom_id res chain seq x y z
N MET A 1 23.80 -66.26 -3.90
CA MET A 1 24.03 -65.09 -3.04
C MET A 1 22.96 -64.07 -3.36
N ASN A 2 21.90 -64.01 -2.55
CA ASN A 2 20.77 -63.10 -2.75
C ASN A 2 20.92 -61.91 -1.80
N PHE A 3 21.07 -60.72 -2.36
CA PHE A 3 21.10 -59.47 -1.59
C PHE A 3 19.67 -59.07 -1.21
N PHE A 4 19.37 -59.18 0.08
CA PHE A 4 18.18 -58.59 0.71
C PHE A 4 18.34 -57.06 0.72
N VAL A 5 17.62 -56.36 -0.16
CA VAL A 5 17.50 -54.90 -0.10
C VAL A 5 16.36 -54.56 0.86
N SER A 6 16.70 -53.85 1.94
CA SER A 6 15.80 -53.44 3.01
C SER A 6 14.67 -52.52 2.52
N PRO A 7 13.40 -52.72 2.98
CA PRO A 7 12.27 -51.86 2.63
C PRO A 7 12.31 -50.48 3.31
N LEU A 8 13.27 -50.20 4.21
CA LEU A 8 13.39 -48.90 4.88
C LEU A 8 13.99 -47.79 4.00
N LEU A 9 14.51 -48.11 2.82
CA LEU A 9 15.14 -47.13 1.90
C LEU A 9 14.22 -46.71 0.73
N ARG A 10 12.90 -46.74 0.92
CA ARG A 10 11.91 -46.24 -0.05
C ARG A 10 11.02 -45.10 0.44
N VAL A 11 11.26 -44.59 1.66
CA VAL A 11 10.48 -43.47 2.21
C VAL A 11 11.22 -42.12 2.06
N LEU A 12 12.45 -42.13 1.56
CA LEU A 12 13.31 -40.94 1.53
C LEU A 12 13.47 -40.32 0.13
N LEU A 13 12.39 -40.10 -0.64
CA LEU A 13 12.51 -39.31 -1.88
C LEU A 13 11.17 -38.80 -2.44
N ALA A 14 10.47 -37.92 -1.72
CA ALA A 14 9.44 -37.06 -2.33
C ALA A 14 9.12 -35.83 -1.45
N ALA A 15 10.12 -35.19 -0.83
CA ALA A 15 9.96 -33.82 -0.39
C ALA A 15 10.17 -32.92 -1.60
N THR A 16 9.22 -32.94 -2.54
CA THR A 16 9.15 -31.96 -3.62
C THR A 16 8.85 -30.63 -2.93
N LEU A 17 9.89 -29.83 -2.69
CA LEU A 17 9.77 -28.44 -2.31
C LEU A 17 9.09 -27.74 -3.49
N ILE A 18 7.76 -27.72 -3.48
CA ILE A 18 6.97 -26.89 -4.39
C ILE A 18 7.16 -25.46 -3.89
N LEU A 19 8.22 -24.81 -4.38
CA LEU A 19 8.36 -23.38 -4.27
C LEU A 19 7.26 -22.80 -5.18
N ALA A 20 6.07 -22.60 -4.61
CA ALA A 20 5.00 -21.90 -5.30
C ALA A 20 5.49 -20.48 -5.54
N THR A 21 5.98 -20.22 -6.76
CA THR A 21 6.23 -18.87 -7.24
C THR A 21 4.87 -18.22 -7.42
N VAL A 22 4.33 -17.64 -6.35
CA VAL A 22 3.13 -16.83 -6.48
C VAL A 22 3.56 -15.56 -7.18
N SER A 23 3.18 -15.44 -8.46
CA SER A 23 3.34 -14.19 -9.17
C SER A 23 2.56 -13.11 -8.40
N PRO A 24 3.15 -11.95 -8.12
CA PRO A 24 2.41 -10.86 -7.51
C PRO A 24 1.19 -10.56 -8.40
N THR A 25 0.00 -10.64 -7.80
CA THR A 25 -1.22 -10.16 -8.43
C THR A 25 -1.02 -8.68 -8.79
N ARG A 26 -1.64 -8.22 -9.89
CA ARG A 26 -1.64 -6.81 -10.32
C ARG A 26 -1.75 -5.86 -9.10
N GLY A 27 -0.94 -4.80 -9.09
CA GLY A 27 -0.81 -3.88 -7.95
C GLY A 27 -2.17 -3.49 -7.37
N ALA A 28 -2.39 -3.83 -6.11
CA ALA A 28 -3.51 -3.36 -5.33
C ALA A 28 -3.30 -1.86 -5.02
N THR A 29 -4.39 -1.15 -4.82
CA THR A 29 -4.37 0.27 -4.46
C THR A 29 -5.07 0.48 -3.14
N LEU A 30 -4.60 1.44 -2.35
CA LEU A 30 -5.29 1.93 -1.16
C LEU A 30 -5.32 3.44 -1.17
N VAL A 31 -6.37 4.07 -0.62
CA VAL A 31 -6.51 5.52 -0.50
C VAL A 31 -6.45 5.90 0.97
N PHE A 32 -5.65 6.92 1.32
CA PHE A 32 -5.51 7.32 2.74
C PHE A 32 -6.84 7.79 3.34
N GLY A 33 -7.23 7.23 4.49
CA GLY A 33 -8.47 7.58 5.20
C GLY A 33 -9.74 6.97 4.60
N ASP A 34 -9.62 6.12 3.58
CA ASP A 34 -10.76 5.58 2.84
C ASP A 34 -11.71 4.74 3.69
N SER A 35 -11.21 3.97 4.67
CA SER A 35 -12.09 3.08 5.46
C SER A 35 -13.15 3.85 6.26
N SER A 36 -12.92 5.13 6.53
CA SER A 36 -13.83 5.99 7.30
C SER A 36 -14.49 7.09 6.47
N TYR A 37 -13.86 7.51 5.37
CA TYR A 37 -14.33 8.66 4.59
C TYR A 37 -14.68 8.31 3.13
N ASN A 38 -14.40 7.09 2.68
CA ASN A 38 -14.72 6.59 1.33
C ASN A 38 -14.13 7.49 0.22
N LEU A 39 -12.89 7.94 0.42
CA LEU A 39 -12.21 8.92 -0.44
C LEU A 39 -11.80 8.33 -1.80
N ASP A 40 -11.92 7.01 -2.00
CA ASP A 40 -11.82 6.39 -3.31
C ASP A 40 -12.92 6.86 -4.29
N SER A 41 -14.09 7.21 -3.76
CA SER A 41 -15.32 7.48 -4.52
C SER A 41 -16.04 8.76 -4.08
N VAL A 42 -15.57 9.40 -3.01
CA VAL A 42 -16.04 10.69 -2.50
C VAL A 42 -14.92 11.72 -2.63
N GLU A 43 -15.28 12.92 -3.08
CA GLU A 43 -14.39 14.09 -3.11
C GLU A 43 -13.91 14.46 -1.70
N GLY A 44 -12.70 14.99 -1.58
CA GLY A 44 -12.26 15.62 -0.35
C GLY A 44 -13.09 16.86 0.01
N SER A 45 -12.70 17.52 1.09
CA SER A 45 -13.46 18.65 1.64
C SER A 45 -13.15 19.97 0.93
N SER A 46 -11.94 20.14 0.39
CA SER A 46 -11.58 21.32 -0.42
C SER A 46 -10.27 21.12 -1.19
N GLY A 47 -10.01 22.00 -2.15
CA GLY A 47 -8.75 22.03 -2.88
C GLY A 47 -7.69 22.84 -2.14
N ALA A 48 -6.46 22.31 -2.04
CA ALA A 48 -5.32 23.04 -1.51
C ALA A 48 -4.28 23.34 -2.59
N SER A 49 -4.05 24.62 -2.86
CA SER A 49 -3.11 25.09 -3.89
C SER A 49 -1.65 25.11 -3.44
N GLY A 50 -1.42 25.14 -2.12
CA GLY A 50 -0.08 25.19 -1.53
C GLY A 50 0.51 23.83 -1.17
N GLY A 51 -0.30 22.97 -0.54
CA GLY A 51 0.09 21.67 -0.01
C GLY A 51 -0.15 20.51 -0.98
N GLY A 52 0.09 19.30 -0.51
CA GLY A 52 -0.07 18.09 -1.32
C GLY A 52 1.06 17.86 -2.32
N LEU A 53 1.02 16.67 -2.93
CA LEU A 53 2.13 16.09 -3.71
C LEU A 53 2.60 17.01 -4.84
N ILE A 54 1.66 17.73 -5.48
CA ILE A 54 1.89 18.60 -6.66
C ILE A 54 1.41 20.04 -6.46
N GLY A 55 1.21 20.47 -5.21
CA GLY A 55 0.91 21.87 -4.87
C GLY A 55 2.02 22.84 -5.26
N SER A 56 1.78 24.14 -5.14
CA SER A 56 2.66 25.16 -5.76
C SER A 56 3.78 25.71 -4.88
N PHE A 57 3.79 25.45 -3.57
CA PHE A 57 4.77 26.01 -2.63
C PHE A 57 5.83 24.99 -2.23
N ASN A 58 7.01 25.46 -1.79
CA ASN A 58 7.95 24.60 -1.08
C ASN A 58 7.25 23.97 0.13
N VAL A 59 7.47 22.67 0.35
CA VAL A 59 6.82 21.96 1.44
C VAL A 59 7.61 20.73 1.87
N THR A 60 7.57 20.45 3.17
CA THR A 60 7.76 19.12 3.73
C THR A 60 6.48 18.75 4.46
N GLU A 61 5.83 17.68 4.03
CA GLU A 61 4.56 17.22 4.60
C GLU A 61 4.69 15.74 4.95
N GLN A 62 4.24 15.40 6.16
CA GLN A 62 4.26 14.06 6.68
C GLN A 62 2.87 13.67 7.14
N LEU A 63 2.43 12.51 6.68
CA LEU A 63 1.19 11.88 7.05
C LEU A 63 1.51 10.62 7.86
N GLN A 64 0.88 10.46 9.01
CA GLN A 64 0.82 9.18 9.70
C GLN A 64 -0.57 8.59 9.53
N ILE A 65 -0.63 7.33 9.10
CA ILE A 65 -1.86 6.59 8.84
C ILE A 65 -1.92 5.40 9.80
N VAL A 66 -3.03 5.28 10.51
CA VAL A 66 -3.25 4.19 11.47
C VAL A 66 -3.30 2.84 10.77
N SER A 67 -2.60 1.86 11.34
CA SER A 67 -2.54 0.48 10.81
C SER A 67 -3.91 -0.17 10.57
N ALA A 68 -4.92 0.17 11.38
CA ALA A 68 -6.27 -0.37 11.22
C ALA A 68 -6.91 0.03 9.88
N ASP A 69 -6.72 1.28 9.43
CA ASP A 69 -7.22 1.78 8.14
C ASP A 69 -6.51 1.07 6.98
N LEU A 70 -5.18 0.91 7.10
CA LEU A 70 -4.36 0.22 6.12
C LEU A 70 -4.74 -1.25 5.96
N ALA A 71 -5.00 -1.95 7.08
CA ALA A 71 -5.36 -3.36 7.09
C ALA A 71 -6.73 -3.62 6.45
N VAL A 72 -7.72 -2.74 6.68
CA VAL A 72 -9.04 -2.82 6.04
C VAL A 72 -8.91 -2.75 4.51
N GLN A 73 -7.96 -1.97 4.01
CA GLN A 73 -7.67 -1.83 2.58
C GLN A 73 -6.69 -2.89 2.04
N GLY A 74 -6.32 -3.88 2.87
CA GLY A 74 -5.51 -5.03 2.46
C GLY A 74 -4.00 -4.79 2.47
N LEU A 75 -3.52 -3.64 2.96
CA LEU A 75 -2.09 -3.44 3.20
C LEU A 75 -1.69 -4.14 4.51
N VAL A 76 -1.04 -5.29 4.36
CA VAL A 76 -0.57 -6.12 5.48
C VAL A 76 0.95 -6.16 5.53
N ALA A 77 1.53 -6.43 6.70
CA ALA A 77 2.98 -6.55 6.85
C ALA A 77 3.58 -7.52 5.82
N GLY A 78 4.70 -7.13 5.20
CA GLY A 78 5.32 -7.80 4.07
C GLY A 78 4.84 -7.32 2.69
N SER A 79 3.74 -6.56 2.61
CA SER A 79 3.33 -5.92 1.35
C SER A 79 4.40 -4.94 0.87
N VAL A 80 4.59 -4.85 -0.45
CA VAL A 80 5.60 -3.99 -1.05
C VAL A 80 4.91 -2.82 -1.73
N ILE A 81 5.16 -1.61 -1.22
CA ILE A 81 4.64 -0.35 -1.76
C ILE A 81 5.60 0.15 -2.82
N THR A 82 5.05 0.54 -3.97
CA THR A 82 5.80 0.77 -5.22
C THR A 82 5.55 2.13 -5.86
N GLY A 83 4.57 2.87 -5.37
CA GLY A 83 4.34 4.23 -5.83
C GLY A 83 3.15 4.89 -5.16
N VAL A 84 2.94 6.14 -5.53
CA VAL A 84 1.84 6.97 -5.04
C VAL A 84 1.25 7.82 -6.16
N ARG A 85 -0.04 8.12 -6.05
CA ARG A 85 -0.78 9.03 -6.91
C ARG A 85 -1.51 10.05 -6.06
N THR A 86 -1.79 11.20 -6.65
CA THR A 86 -2.74 12.18 -6.13
C THR A 86 -3.79 12.48 -7.20
N ARG A 87 -4.81 13.25 -6.85
CA ARG A 87 -5.81 13.76 -7.79
C ARG A 87 -6.00 15.26 -7.61
N ILE A 88 -6.43 15.92 -8.68
CA ILE A 88 -6.82 17.33 -8.67
C ILE A 88 -8.19 17.43 -7.98
N ASN A 89 -8.40 18.45 -7.16
CA ASN A 89 -9.71 18.72 -6.59
C ASN A 89 -10.71 19.07 -7.70
N SER A 90 -11.90 18.47 -7.67
CA SER A 90 -13.05 18.79 -8.52
C SER A 90 -13.28 20.31 -8.65
N GLY A 91 -13.71 20.74 -9.85
CA GLY A 91 -13.87 22.16 -10.16
C GLY A 91 -12.56 22.94 -10.33
N ASN A 92 -11.39 22.31 -10.11
CA ASN A 92 -10.10 22.83 -10.52
C ASN A 92 -9.61 22.06 -11.75
N GLY A 93 -8.69 22.68 -12.47
CA GLY A 93 -8.02 22.06 -13.60
C GLY A 93 -6.52 22.28 -13.55
N MET A 94 -5.80 21.50 -14.34
CA MET A 94 -4.42 21.78 -14.65
C MET A 94 -4.35 22.45 -16.01
N VAL A 95 -3.41 23.37 -16.17
CA VAL A 95 -3.11 23.96 -17.47
C VAL A 95 -1.61 23.86 -17.66
N GLY A 96 -1.23 23.10 -18.69
CA GLY A 96 0.15 22.90 -19.09
C GLY A 96 0.94 21.95 -18.20
N ASP A 97 2.01 21.40 -18.78
CA ASP A 97 2.93 20.50 -18.12
C ASP A 97 3.79 21.21 -17.09
N ARG A 98 4.19 20.46 -16.06
CA ARG A 98 4.90 21.02 -14.91
C ARG A 98 5.97 20.10 -14.40
N SER A 99 6.86 20.67 -13.59
CA SER A 99 7.92 19.91 -12.97
C SER A 99 8.27 20.42 -11.57
N ILE A 100 8.72 19.48 -10.77
CA ILE A 100 9.40 19.67 -9.50
C ILE A 100 10.87 19.31 -9.75
N SER A 101 11.78 20.22 -9.47
CA SER A 101 13.21 20.00 -9.74
C SER A 101 13.84 18.94 -8.83
N ASP A 102 13.29 18.76 -7.64
CA ASP A 102 13.80 17.87 -6.60
C ASP A 102 12.62 17.38 -5.75
N PHE A 103 12.25 16.11 -5.88
CA PHE A 103 11.09 15.55 -5.23
C PHE A 103 11.47 14.29 -4.46
N GLU A 104 11.39 14.39 -3.14
CA GLU A 104 11.72 13.31 -2.23
C GLU A 104 10.46 12.73 -1.62
N ILE A 105 10.39 11.40 -1.58
CA ILE A 105 9.37 10.67 -0.83
C ILE A 105 10.08 9.68 0.09
N THR A 106 9.72 9.72 1.36
CA THR A 106 10.22 8.83 2.40
C THR A 106 9.07 8.06 3.02
N LEU A 107 9.23 6.74 3.15
CA LEU A 107 8.32 5.88 3.88
C LEU A 107 9.00 5.32 5.13
N ALA A 108 8.25 5.20 6.22
CA ALA A 108 8.76 4.65 7.47
C ALA A 108 7.64 4.02 8.30
N GLN A 109 8.02 3.20 9.27
CA GLN A 109 7.11 2.85 10.36
C GLN A 109 7.02 4.04 11.32
N ALA A 110 5.84 4.30 11.89
CA ALA A 110 5.69 5.36 12.88
C ALA A 110 6.44 5.04 14.19
N ALA A 111 7.24 5.99 14.67
CA ALA A 111 7.91 5.92 15.97
C ALA A 111 6.98 6.27 17.14
N ASN A 112 5.97 7.09 16.88
CA ASN A 112 5.02 7.59 17.87
C ASN A 112 3.61 7.12 17.53
N ALA A 113 2.75 6.97 18.53
CA ALA A 113 1.33 6.81 18.28
C ALA A 113 0.77 8.08 17.61
N ILE A 114 -0.27 7.93 16.79
CA ILE A 114 -0.83 9.05 16.01
C ILE A 114 -1.26 10.24 16.89
N GLY A 115 -1.74 9.96 18.10
CA GLY A 115 -2.11 10.95 19.11
C GLY A 115 -0.93 11.75 19.69
N SER A 116 0.29 11.22 19.61
CA SER A 116 1.53 11.76 20.18
C SER A 116 2.60 12.05 19.14
N MET A 117 2.21 12.31 17.88
CA MET A 117 3.14 12.73 16.82
C MET A 117 3.95 13.97 17.26
N SER A 118 5.27 13.89 17.13
CA SER A 118 6.22 14.99 17.36
C SER A 118 6.09 16.05 16.27
N THR A 119 6.42 17.30 16.59
CA THR A 119 6.54 18.39 15.60
C THR A 119 7.86 18.36 14.84
N THR A 120 8.81 17.52 15.25
CA THR A 120 10.04 17.22 14.50
C THR A 120 9.78 16.03 13.58
N PHE A 121 10.04 16.18 12.27
CA PHE A 121 9.74 15.14 11.29
C PHE A 121 10.48 13.82 11.57
N ALA A 122 11.81 13.90 11.77
CA ALA A 122 12.65 12.73 12.00
C ALA A 122 12.25 11.91 13.24
N ASP A 123 11.75 12.57 14.29
CA ASP A 123 11.35 11.91 15.55
C ASP A 123 10.11 11.00 15.40
N ASN A 124 9.42 11.07 14.26
CA ASN A 124 8.21 10.29 13.99
C ASN A 124 8.47 9.02 13.19
N MET A 125 9.70 8.75 12.74
CA MET A 125 10.01 7.67 11.81
C MET A 125 10.97 6.66 12.43
N LEU A 126 10.65 5.37 12.30
CA LEU A 126 11.56 4.26 12.54
C LEU A 126 12.02 3.72 11.18
N ASP A 127 13.35 3.56 11.04
CA ASP A 127 14.01 3.02 9.84
C ASP A 127 13.49 3.64 8.53
N PRO A 128 13.58 4.97 8.35
CA PRO A 128 13.07 5.65 7.17
C PRO A 128 13.79 5.19 5.90
N VAL A 129 13.01 5.00 4.83
CA VAL A 129 13.51 4.64 3.50
C VAL A 129 13.14 5.76 2.54
N LEU A 130 14.14 6.36 1.90
CA LEU A 130 13.95 7.28 0.78
C LEU A 130 13.55 6.45 -0.45
N VAL A 131 12.26 6.46 -0.75
CA VAL A 131 11.67 5.60 -1.80
C VAL A 131 11.68 6.27 -3.17
N HIS A 132 11.76 7.60 -3.21
CA HIS A 132 11.91 8.39 -4.42
C HIS A 132 12.83 9.59 -4.14
N ASP A 133 13.72 9.88 -5.07
CA ASP A 133 14.63 11.03 -5.04
C ASP A 133 14.94 11.48 -6.47
N GLY A 134 14.57 12.71 -6.79
CA GLY A 134 14.91 13.34 -8.06
C GLY A 134 13.79 14.20 -8.64
N ALA A 135 14.01 14.70 -9.86
CA ALA A 135 13.04 15.54 -10.52
C ALA A 135 11.78 14.74 -10.92
N PHE A 136 10.60 15.34 -10.73
CA PHE A 136 9.32 14.77 -11.15
C PHE A 136 8.60 15.73 -12.08
N SER A 137 8.28 15.25 -13.29
CA SER A 137 7.46 16.00 -14.25
C SER A 137 6.09 15.36 -14.34
N PHE A 138 5.06 16.19 -14.36
CA PHE A 138 3.69 15.73 -14.52
C PHE A 138 2.96 16.50 -15.61
N PHE A 139 2.22 15.75 -16.40
CA PHE A 139 1.68 16.21 -17.69
C PHE A 139 0.18 16.46 -17.60
N ASP A 140 -0.29 17.48 -18.30
CA ASP A 140 -1.70 17.90 -18.30
C ASP A 140 -2.64 16.75 -18.66
N ALA A 141 -2.30 16.04 -19.73
CA ALA A 141 -3.04 14.89 -20.22
C ALA A 141 -3.07 13.69 -19.26
N GLN A 142 -2.24 13.67 -18.21
CA GLN A 142 -2.16 12.58 -17.22
C GLN A 142 -2.80 12.95 -15.88
N MET A 143 -3.44 14.11 -15.78
CA MET A 143 -4.17 14.53 -14.60
C MET A 143 -5.65 14.74 -14.96
N PRO A 144 -6.49 13.68 -14.86
CA PRO A 144 -7.89 13.76 -15.26
C PRO A 144 -8.67 14.85 -14.51
N GLU A 145 -9.52 15.57 -15.23
CA GLU A 145 -10.37 16.64 -14.71
C GLU A 145 -11.83 16.49 -15.18
N GLY A 146 -12.73 17.29 -14.59
CA GLY A 146 -14.15 17.37 -15.00
C GLY A 146 -15.09 16.34 -14.37
N SER A 147 -14.64 15.58 -13.35
CA SER A 147 -15.48 14.62 -12.60
C SER A 147 -15.58 14.99 -11.11
N THR A 148 -16.40 14.27 -10.35
CA THR A 148 -16.50 14.41 -8.89
C THR A 148 -16.64 13.04 -8.22
N PRO A 149 -15.57 12.50 -7.61
CA PRO A 149 -14.21 13.04 -7.63
C PRO A 149 -13.54 12.94 -9.01
N ASN A 150 -12.45 13.69 -9.21
CA ASN A 150 -11.56 13.42 -10.33
C ASN A 150 -10.83 12.09 -10.14
N ALA A 151 -10.43 11.43 -11.23
CA ALA A 151 -9.62 10.22 -11.14
C ALA A 151 -8.18 10.54 -10.67
N PHE A 152 -7.53 9.57 -10.02
CA PHE A 152 -6.10 9.68 -9.68
C PHE A 152 -5.25 9.82 -10.94
N GLY A 153 -4.30 10.74 -10.88
CA GLY A 153 -3.46 11.10 -12.02
C GLY A 153 -2.23 10.22 -12.18
N GLN A 154 -1.15 10.85 -12.62
CA GLN A 154 0.13 10.21 -12.90
C GLN A 154 0.72 9.53 -11.65
N LEU A 155 1.26 8.32 -11.86
CA LEU A 155 1.98 7.57 -10.84
C LEU A 155 3.39 8.16 -10.63
N VAL A 156 3.72 8.43 -9.37
CA VAL A 156 5.09 8.60 -8.91
C VAL A 156 5.60 7.21 -8.52
N SER A 157 6.44 6.62 -9.36
CA SER A 157 7.06 5.33 -9.08
C SER A 157 8.17 5.48 -8.04
N PHE A 158 8.31 4.49 -7.16
CA PHE A 158 9.41 4.44 -6.21
C PHE A 158 10.63 3.76 -6.83
N ASP A 159 11.78 4.42 -6.73
CA ASP A 159 13.09 3.90 -7.11
C ASP A 159 13.52 2.77 -6.17
N THR A 160 13.16 2.89 -4.89
CA THR A 160 13.34 1.85 -3.88
C THR A 160 11.98 1.45 -3.30
N PRO A 161 11.43 0.27 -3.66
CA PRO A 161 10.18 -0.21 -3.09
C PRO A 161 10.26 -0.36 -1.57
N TYR A 162 9.19 0.01 -0.87
CA TYR A 162 9.13 -0.07 0.59
C TYR A 162 8.38 -1.34 1.03
N THR A 163 9.02 -2.18 1.82
CA THR A 163 8.34 -3.31 2.47
C THR A 163 7.67 -2.80 3.74
N TYR A 164 6.35 -2.85 3.77
CA TYR A 164 5.57 -2.43 4.93
C TYR A 164 5.81 -3.39 6.10
N GLN A 165 6.25 -2.85 7.24
CA GLN A 165 6.63 -3.64 8.42
C GLN A 165 5.44 -3.94 9.36
N GLY A 166 4.26 -3.41 9.05
CA GLY A 166 3.12 -3.37 9.98
C GLY A 166 3.16 -2.13 10.87
N GLY A 167 2.15 -1.98 11.74
CA GLY A 167 1.98 -0.77 12.55
C GLY A 167 1.61 0.46 11.74
N ASP A 168 1.56 1.63 12.36
CA ASP A 168 1.19 2.84 11.65
C ASP A 168 2.24 3.20 10.59
N LEU A 169 1.80 3.65 9.42
CA LEU A 169 2.67 4.05 8.32
C LEU A 169 2.92 5.55 8.39
N VAL A 170 4.17 5.96 8.19
CA VAL A 170 4.53 7.35 7.92
C VAL A 170 4.85 7.50 6.43
N PHE A 171 4.14 8.40 5.78
CA PHE A 171 4.40 8.87 4.43
C PHE A 171 4.86 10.33 4.50
N MET A 172 6.10 10.60 4.14
CA MET A 172 6.64 11.95 4.08
C MET A 172 7.03 12.28 2.65
N PHE A 173 6.77 13.51 2.23
CA PHE A 173 7.37 14.04 1.02
C PHE A 173 7.94 15.44 1.26
N SER A 174 8.96 15.79 0.49
CA SER A 174 9.63 17.08 0.52
C SER A 174 9.88 17.54 -0.90
N ARG A 175 9.53 18.79 -1.22
CA ARG A 175 9.81 19.39 -2.53
C ARG A 175 9.95 20.92 -2.46
N PRO A 176 10.66 21.53 -3.43
CA PRO A 176 10.53 22.93 -3.71
C PRO A 176 9.20 23.23 -4.44
N SER A 177 8.97 24.51 -4.74
CA SER A 177 7.86 24.96 -5.55
C SER A 177 7.87 24.35 -6.95
N VAL A 178 6.67 24.00 -7.44
CA VAL A 178 6.45 23.55 -8.82
C VAL A 178 6.74 24.67 -9.82
N THR A 179 7.30 24.33 -10.97
CA THR A 179 7.48 25.22 -12.12
C THR A 179 6.60 24.82 -13.29
N GLY A 180 6.29 25.76 -14.20
CA GLY A 180 5.57 25.46 -15.46
C GLY A 180 4.09 25.88 -15.55
N GLY A 181 3.50 26.55 -14.53
CA GLY A 181 2.12 27.05 -14.64
C GLY A 181 1.56 27.68 -13.36
N SER A 182 0.30 28.13 -13.40
CA SER A 182 -0.43 28.74 -12.25
C SER A 182 -1.06 27.69 -11.33
N GLY A 183 -1.18 27.98 -10.03
CA GLY A 183 -1.59 27.07 -8.95
C GLY A 183 -2.42 25.82 -9.28
N ILE A 184 -1.97 24.64 -8.86
CA ILE A 184 -2.78 23.39 -8.87
C ILE A 184 -3.35 23.17 -7.49
N SER A 185 -4.67 23.00 -7.42
CA SER A 185 -5.35 22.57 -6.21
C SER A 185 -5.42 21.05 -6.17
N THR A 186 -4.66 20.44 -5.26
CA THR A 186 -4.81 19.02 -4.98
C THR A 186 -6.04 18.79 -4.11
N ASP A 187 -6.69 17.64 -4.27
CA ASP A 187 -7.83 17.28 -3.43
C ASP A 187 -7.36 17.03 -2.00
N HIS A 188 -7.97 17.73 -1.04
CA HIS A 188 -7.65 17.64 0.38
C HIS A 188 -8.89 17.32 1.21
N HIS A 189 -8.69 16.47 2.21
CA HIS A 189 -9.70 16.17 3.21
C HIS A 189 -9.33 16.85 4.54
N PHE A 190 -10.32 17.43 5.22
CA PHE A 190 -10.11 18.22 6.45
C PHE A 190 -10.92 17.71 7.66
N LEU A 191 -11.67 16.62 7.50
CA LEU A 191 -12.40 15.99 8.60
C LEU A 191 -11.55 14.86 9.19
N GLY A 192 -11.57 14.72 10.50
CA GLY A 192 -10.75 13.74 11.22
C GLY A 192 -9.74 14.40 12.12
N ASP A 193 -9.92 14.21 13.42
CA ASP A 193 -9.17 14.76 14.54
C ASP A 193 -7.77 14.12 14.73
N GLY A 194 -7.05 13.79 13.65
CA GLY A 194 -5.73 13.17 13.78
C GLY A 194 -5.77 11.76 14.37
N THR A 195 -6.90 11.06 14.28
CA THR A 195 -7.10 9.70 14.81
C THR A 195 -6.84 8.60 13.78
N ILE A 196 -7.11 8.86 12.50
CA ILE A 196 -6.89 7.89 11.40
C ILE A 196 -5.71 8.31 10.55
N VAL A 197 -5.75 9.57 10.09
CA VAL A 197 -4.65 10.24 9.40
C VAL A 197 -4.32 11.49 10.19
N ARG A 198 -3.03 11.73 10.42
CA ARG A 198 -2.55 12.97 11.03
C ARG A 198 -1.46 13.58 10.20
N ARG A 199 -1.56 14.88 9.96
CA ARG A 199 -0.58 15.66 9.20
C ARG A 199 0.34 16.46 10.09
N LEU A 200 1.61 16.48 9.72
CA LEU A 200 2.61 17.48 10.11
C LEU A 200 3.05 18.25 8.85
N TYR A 201 2.96 19.57 8.89
CA TYR A 201 3.24 20.45 7.75
C TYR A 201 4.36 21.46 8.04
N GLY A 202 5.35 21.54 7.14
CA GLY A 202 6.40 22.54 7.14
C GLY A 202 6.43 23.28 5.80
N GLY A 203 6.38 24.62 5.81
CA GLY A 203 6.28 25.45 4.61
C GLY A 203 7.61 25.68 3.85
N THR A 204 8.58 24.79 4.03
CA THR A 204 9.90 24.86 3.39
C THR A 204 10.32 23.49 2.90
N PHE A 205 11.14 23.44 1.85
CA PHE A 205 11.83 22.22 1.44
C PHE A 205 12.81 21.81 2.55
N HIS A 206 12.84 20.51 2.90
CA HIS A 206 13.62 19.95 4.00
C HIS A 206 13.36 20.61 5.36
N ALA A 207 12.11 20.91 5.68
CA ALA A 207 11.76 21.41 7.00
C ALA A 207 12.14 20.37 8.08
N ALA A 208 12.90 20.80 9.10
CA ALA A 208 13.21 19.93 10.24
C ALA A 208 12.03 19.80 11.21
N THR A 209 11.18 20.83 11.28
CA THR A 209 10.00 20.91 12.14
C THR A 209 8.80 21.43 11.39
N GLY A 210 7.60 21.14 11.90
CA GLY A 210 6.33 21.57 11.32
C GLY A 210 5.26 21.88 12.36
N SER A 211 4.06 22.15 11.88
CA SER A 211 2.85 22.30 12.69
C SER A 211 1.87 21.16 12.40
N LEU A 212 1.26 20.63 13.45
CA LEU A 212 0.20 19.64 13.30
C LEU A 212 -1.04 20.31 12.72
N ASP A 213 -1.68 19.61 11.78
CA ASP A 213 -2.87 20.10 11.06
C ASP A 213 -3.82 18.92 10.79
N THR A 214 -5.09 19.23 10.57
CA THR A 214 -6.17 18.28 10.30
C THR A 214 -6.41 18.06 8.81
N GLY A 215 -5.90 18.94 7.95
CA GLY A 215 -5.94 18.74 6.50
C GLY A 215 -4.95 17.69 6.04
N PHE A 216 -5.26 16.91 5.00
CA PHE A 216 -4.27 16.09 4.29
C PHE A 216 -4.67 15.93 2.81
N ALA A 217 -3.67 15.76 1.95
CA ALA A 217 -3.91 15.46 0.54
C ALA A 217 -4.48 14.04 0.38
N VAL A 218 -5.47 13.88 -0.49
CA VAL A 218 -5.98 12.55 -0.86
C VAL A 218 -4.94 11.88 -1.75
N LEU A 219 -4.37 10.79 -1.25
CA LEU A 219 -3.31 10.03 -1.91
C LEU A 219 -3.72 8.56 -2.06
N GLN A 220 -3.31 7.96 -3.18
CA GLN A 220 -3.47 6.54 -3.46
C GLN A 220 -2.10 5.86 -3.53
N LEU A 221 -1.85 4.86 -2.70
CA LEU A 221 -0.64 4.03 -2.82
C LEU A 221 -0.89 2.86 -3.77
N GLU A 222 0.15 2.49 -4.50
CA GLU A 222 0.20 1.27 -5.32
C GLU A 222 1.12 0.25 -4.63
N PHE A 223 0.60 -0.94 -4.33
CA PHE A 223 1.34 -1.98 -3.63
C PHE A 223 1.06 -3.38 -4.17
N SER A 224 1.98 -4.31 -3.91
CA SER A 224 1.73 -5.74 -4.11
C SER A 224 1.61 -6.41 -2.75
N SER A 225 0.54 -7.18 -2.56
CA SER A 225 0.40 -8.00 -1.36
C SER A 225 1.22 -9.27 -1.53
N VAL A 226 1.96 -9.63 -0.49
CA VAL A 226 2.56 -10.96 -0.41
C VAL A 226 1.47 -11.92 0.08
N PRO A 227 1.12 -12.96 -0.69
CA PRO A 227 0.15 -13.95 -0.23
C PRO A 227 0.62 -14.55 1.09
N GLU A 228 -0.22 -14.50 2.12
CA GLU A 228 0.16 -15.05 3.42
C GLU A 228 0.57 -16.53 3.28
N PRO A 229 1.70 -16.95 3.86
CA PRO A 229 2.15 -18.35 3.81
C PRO A 229 1.07 -19.33 4.32
N SER A 230 0.24 -18.88 5.25
CA SER A 230 -0.89 -19.61 5.83
C SER A 230 -1.94 -20.02 4.79
N ARG A 231 -2.24 -19.18 3.79
CA ARG A 231 -3.23 -19.48 2.75
C ARG A 231 -2.73 -20.57 1.81
N ALA A 232 -1.45 -20.52 1.46
CA ALA A 232 -0.82 -21.58 0.67
C ALA A 232 -0.79 -22.91 1.46
N LEU A 233 -0.45 -22.86 2.75
CA LEU A 233 -0.45 -24.03 3.62
C LEU A 233 -1.86 -24.64 3.76
N LEU A 234 -2.88 -23.82 4.02
CA LEU A 234 -4.26 -24.29 4.19
C LEU A 234 -4.80 -24.91 2.90
N LEU A 235 -4.50 -24.32 1.74
CA LEU A 235 -4.84 -24.89 0.44
C LEU A 235 -4.16 -26.24 0.22
N MET A 236 -2.87 -26.35 0.55
CA MET A 236 -2.14 -27.62 0.46
C MET A 236 -2.71 -28.69 1.39
N VAL A 237 -3.05 -28.33 2.64
CA VAL A 237 -3.67 -29.25 3.60
C VAL A 237 -5.06 -29.68 3.12
N GLY A 238 -5.86 -28.77 2.56
CA GLY A 238 -7.17 -29.10 1.98
C GLY A 238 -7.09 -30.08 0.80
N LEU A 239 -6.13 -29.87 -0.11
CA LEU A 239 -5.89 -30.78 -1.24
C LEU A 239 -5.40 -32.17 -0.78
N LEU A 240 -4.51 -32.22 0.22
CA LEU A 240 -4.04 -33.49 0.78
C LEU A 240 -5.16 -34.22 1.56
N GLY A 241 -5.97 -33.49 2.33
CA GLY A 241 -7.08 -34.05 3.10
C GLY A 241 -8.17 -34.65 2.21
N THR A 242 -8.55 -33.98 1.12
CA THR A 242 -9.55 -34.50 0.16
C THR A 242 -9.04 -35.69 -0.64
N GLY A 243 -7.74 -35.74 -0.96
CA GLY A 243 -7.11 -36.91 -1.59
C GLY A 243 -7.09 -38.16 -0.69
N LEU A 244 -6.91 -37.99 0.62
CA LEU A 244 -6.88 -39.09 1.59
C LEU A 244 -8.27 -39.62 1.97
N LEU A 245 -9.31 -38.77 1.94
CA LEU A 245 -10.68 -39.17 2.26
C LEU A 245 -11.36 -39.99 1.14
N ARG A 246 -10.75 -40.12 -0.04
CA ARG A 246 -11.31 -40.93 -1.15
C ARG A 246 -10.96 -42.42 -1.07
N LYS A 247 -10.52 -42.93 0.08
CA LYS A 247 -10.15 -44.33 0.25
C LYS A 247 -11.35 -45.21 0.65
N ARG A 248 -12.08 -45.64 -0.38
CA ARG A 248 -12.87 -46.89 -0.52
C ARG A 248 -13.85 -47.24 0.62
N VAL A 249 -15.11 -46.91 0.39
CA VAL A 249 -16.21 -47.81 0.81
C VAL A 249 -16.12 -49.03 -0.10
N ARG A 250 -15.61 -50.15 0.43
CA ARG A 250 -15.67 -51.45 -0.23
C ARG A 250 -17.11 -51.96 -0.02
N PRO A 251 -17.91 -52.22 -1.06
CA PRO A 251 -19.20 -52.87 -0.87
C PRO A 251 -18.96 -54.26 -0.27
N LEU A 252 -19.59 -54.53 0.87
CA LEU A 252 -19.69 -55.87 1.43
C LEU A 252 -20.46 -56.71 0.41
N VAL A 253 -19.76 -57.64 -0.24
CA VAL A 253 -20.39 -58.72 -1.00
C VAL A 253 -20.94 -59.68 0.04
N GLU A 254 -22.24 -59.61 0.30
CA GLU A 254 -22.96 -60.64 1.07
C GLU A 254 -22.85 -61.97 0.31
N SER A 255 -22.15 -62.93 0.91
CA SER A 255 -22.17 -64.32 0.48
C SER A 255 -23.54 -64.91 0.85
N ARG A 256 -24.41 -65.02 -0.15
CA ARG A 256 -25.68 -65.75 -0.07
C ARG A 256 -25.35 -67.25 -0.07
N GLU A 257 -25.46 -67.90 1.08
CA GLU A 257 -25.49 -69.36 1.14
C GLU A 257 -26.87 -69.82 0.67
N ASP A 258 -26.92 -70.37 -0.53
CA ASP A 258 -28.08 -71.11 -1.01
C ASP A 258 -28.05 -72.51 -0.39
N PHE A 259 -28.91 -72.71 0.61
CA PHE A 259 -29.40 -74.03 1.01
C PHE A 259 -30.54 -74.42 0.08
N THR A 260 -30.31 -75.41 -0.79
CA THR A 260 -31.17 -76.60 -1.04
C THR A 260 -30.56 -77.46 -2.14
#